data_AF-A0A510JKE6-F1
#
_entry.id   AF-A0A510JKE6-F1
#
_cell.length_a   1.000
_cell.length_b   1.000
_cell.length_c   1.000
_cell.angle_alpha   90.00
_cell.angle_beta   90.00
_cell.angle_gamma   90.00
#
_symmetry.space_group_name_H-M   'P 1'
#
loop_
_entity.id
_entity.type
_entity.pdbx_description
1 polymer ?
#
loop_
_entity_poly.entity_id
_entity_poly.type
_entity_poly.pdbx_seq_one_letter_code
_entity_poly.pdbx_strand_id
1 'polypeptide(L)'
;MPKIIIESKMSSNGREDSFKLKINDEKIVEIKSNGETEIDVDYGEQTLQMYNNFLMKTPKKVINVESADQKYKITLHYKAWGITAFLHLVMMVLIAVFKSNPLFTVFPIVTIEFLFLIFIGAFEIRQVKRKDS
;
A
#
# COMPACT_ATOMS: atom_id res chain seq x y z
N MET A 1 19.42 5.50 -18.71
CA MET A 1 18.55 4.51 -18.03
C MET A 1 17.35 5.28 -17.50
N PRO A 2 16.12 4.80 -17.73
CA PRO A 2 14.92 5.45 -17.21
C PRO A 2 14.89 5.33 -15.69
N LYS A 3 14.37 6.36 -15.02
CA LYS A 3 14.30 6.38 -13.56
C LYS A 3 12.87 6.26 -13.07
N ILE A 4 12.72 5.48 -12.00
CA ILE A 4 11.50 5.49 -11.19
C ILE A 4 11.76 6.37 -9.98
N ILE A 5 10.88 7.34 -9.76
CA ILE A 5 10.92 8.23 -8.60
C ILE A 5 9.80 7.82 -7.67
N ILE A 6 10.13 7.30 -6.49
CA ILE A 6 9.14 6.95 -5.47
C ILE A 6 9.08 8.07 -4.43
N GLU A 7 7.93 8.74 -4.35
CA GLU A 7 7.59 9.66 -3.28
C GLU A 7 6.92 8.90 -2.12
N SER A 8 7.58 8.95 -0.97
CA SER A 8 7.06 8.44 0.31
C SER A 8 6.69 9.62 1.21
N LYS A 9 5.46 9.62 1.74
CA LYS A 9 5.01 10.53 2.81
C LYS A 9 4.31 9.72 3.89
N MET A 10 5.03 8.77 4.48
CA MET A 10 4.47 7.82 5.43
C MET A 10 4.94 8.04 6.87
N SER A 11 5.98 8.86 7.11
CA SER A 11 6.45 9.11 8.47
C SER A 11 5.50 10.04 9.23
N SER A 12 4.81 9.50 10.25
CA SER A 12 4.03 10.28 11.21
C SER A 12 4.75 10.51 12.54
N ASN A 13 5.84 9.76 12.83
CA ASN A 13 6.40 9.66 14.19
C ASN A 13 7.92 9.94 14.29
N GLY A 14 8.59 10.49 13.28
CA GLY A 14 10.00 10.91 13.39
C GLY A 14 11.04 9.78 13.56
N ARG A 15 10.62 8.51 13.56
CA ARG A 15 11.54 7.38 13.31
C ARG A 15 11.86 7.34 11.83
N GLU A 16 13.15 7.30 11.51
CA GLU A 16 13.67 6.97 10.18
C GLU A 16 13.38 5.50 9.85
N ASP A 17 12.10 5.15 9.69
CA ASP A 17 11.75 3.84 9.17
C ASP A 17 12.04 3.89 7.66
N SER A 18 12.99 3.08 7.17
CA SER A 18 13.16 2.85 5.73
C SER A 18 12.22 1.72 5.30
N PHE A 19 11.64 1.84 4.12
CA PHE A 19 10.81 0.80 3.50
C PHE A 19 11.63 0.07 2.44
N LYS A 20 11.46 -1.24 2.28
CA LYS A 20 12.10 -1.96 1.18
C LYS A 20 11.15 -2.02 -0.01
N LEU A 21 11.65 -1.64 -1.19
CA LEU A 21 11.00 -1.85 -2.47
C LEU A 21 11.69 -2.99 -3.20
N LYS A 22 10.90 -3.99 -3.54
CA LYS A 22 11.26 -5.11 -4.38
C LYS A 22 10.89 -4.78 -5.83
N ILE A 23 11.86 -4.94 -6.73
CA ILE A 23 11.71 -4.77 -8.18
C ILE A 23 12.01 -6.12 -8.84
N ASN A 24 11.08 -6.63 -9.67
CA ASN A 24 11.18 -7.91 -10.37
C ASN A 24 11.47 -9.12 -9.48
N ASP A 25 11.06 -9.08 -8.22
CA ASP A 25 11.41 -10.09 -7.22
C ASP A 25 12.92 -10.30 -6.96
N GLU A 26 13.79 -9.51 -7.58
CA GLU A 26 15.26 -9.68 -7.57
C GLU A 26 15.96 -8.51 -6.86
N LYS A 27 15.66 -7.26 -7.27
CA LYS A 27 16.32 -6.06 -6.76
C LYS A 27 15.56 -5.54 -5.54
N ILE A 28 16.27 -5.34 -4.44
CA ILE A 28 15.71 -4.74 -3.21
C ILE A 28 16.39 -3.39 -2.98
N VAL A 29 15.60 -2.34 -2.88
CA VAL A 29 16.06 -0.96 -2.67
C VAL A 29 15.40 -0.40 -1.42
N GLU A 30 16.17 0.29 -0.58
CA GLU A 30 15.61 1.03 0.54
C GLU A 30 15.07 2.39 0.08
N ILE A 31 13.81 2.65 0.44
CA ILE A 31 13.10 3.90 0.23
C ILE A 31 12.99 4.59 1.57
N LYS A 32 13.32 5.88 1.60
CA LYS A 32 13.12 6.72 2.79
C LYS A 32 11.62 6.73 3.15
N SER A 33 11.24 6.96 4.40
CA SER A 33 9.82 7.12 4.77
C SER A 33 9.25 8.50 4.44
N ASN A 34 10.15 9.47 4.24
CA ASN A 34 9.83 10.84 3.89
C ASN A 34 10.81 11.33 2.81
N GLY A 35 10.26 11.77 1.68
CA GLY A 35 11.03 12.30 0.55
C GLY A 35 10.88 11.49 -0.73
N GLU A 36 11.74 11.80 -1.70
CA GLU A 36 11.81 11.13 -2.99
C GLU A 36 13.04 10.21 -3.03
N THR A 37 12.86 9.00 -3.56
CA THR A 37 13.96 8.07 -3.85
C THR A 37 13.97 7.79 -5.34
N GLU A 38 15.10 8.09 -6.00
CA GLU A 38 15.31 7.77 -7.41
C GLU A 38 15.94 6.39 -7.56
N ILE A 39 15.42 5.59 -8.48
CA ILE A 39 15.87 4.22 -8.71
C ILE A 39 16.01 4.00 -10.21
N ASP A 40 17.22 3.65 -10.64
CA ASP A 40 17.47 3.23 -12.01
C ASP A 40 16.85 1.84 -12.24
N VAL A 41 16.11 1.71 -13.33
CA VAL A 41 15.43 0.48 -13.75
C VAL A 41 15.64 0.20 -15.24
N ASP A 42 15.51 -1.06 -15.61
CA ASP A 42 15.59 -1.48 -17.00
C ASP A 42 14.29 -1.15 -17.75
N TYR A 43 14.42 -1.02 -19.06
CA TYR A 43 13.28 -0.79 -19.96
C TYR A 43 12.34 -2.00 -19.98
N GLY A 44 11.07 -1.73 -20.28
CA GLY A 44 10.04 -2.76 -20.46
C GLY A 44 9.23 -3.04 -19.20
N GLU A 45 8.67 -4.26 -19.12
CA GLU A 45 7.79 -4.64 -18.02
C GLU A 45 8.59 -4.86 -16.73
N GLN A 46 8.24 -4.11 -15.70
CA GLN A 46 8.85 -4.20 -14.37
C GLN A 46 7.74 -4.40 -13.33
N THR A 47 8.04 -5.14 -12.27
CA THR A 47 7.12 -5.30 -11.14
C THR A 47 7.63 -4.56 -9.93
N LEU A 48 6.77 -3.75 -9.31
CA LEU A 48 7.06 -3.02 -8.08
C LEU A 48 6.26 -3.58 -6.93
N GLN A 49 6.93 -3.87 -5.81
CA GLN A 49 6.28 -4.27 -4.58
C GLN A 49 7.03 -3.71 -3.38
N MET A 50 6.37 -2.91 -2.55
CA MET A 50 6.92 -2.60 -1.24
C MET A 50 6.69 -3.76 -0.28
N TYR A 51 7.69 -4.00 0.54
CA TYR A 51 7.67 -5.03 1.55
C TYR A 51 8.48 -4.56 2.76
N ASN A 52 7.81 -4.24 3.86
CA ASN A 52 8.49 -4.06 5.14
C ASN A 52 8.29 -5.29 6.02
N ASN A 53 7.04 -5.54 6.39
CA ASN A 53 6.59 -6.72 7.13
C ASN A 53 5.36 -7.34 6.43
N PHE A 54 4.92 -8.52 6.88
CA PHE A 54 3.78 -9.24 6.30
C PHE A 54 2.50 -8.40 6.12
N LEU A 55 2.24 -7.44 7.02
CA LEU A 55 1.09 -6.53 6.98
C LEU A 55 1.35 -5.23 6.19
N MET A 56 2.62 -4.86 6.03
CA MET A 56 3.05 -3.65 5.32
C MET A 56 3.69 -4.03 3.97
N LYS A 57 3.01 -4.92 3.24
CA LYS A 57 3.31 -5.22 1.85
C LYS A 57 2.26 -4.58 0.94
N THR A 58 2.68 -4.05 -0.20
CA THR A 58 1.74 -3.62 -1.24
C THR A 58 1.43 -4.79 -2.17
N PRO A 59 0.33 -4.75 -2.93
CA PRO A 59 0.16 -5.58 -4.11
C PRO A 59 1.36 -5.41 -5.06
N LYS A 60 1.68 -6.48 -5.79
CA LYS A 60 2.61 -6.36 -6.92
C LYS A 60 1.97 -5.49 -7.98
N LYS A 61 2.69 -4.46 -8.40
CA LYS A 61 2.25 -3.57 -9.46
C LYS A 61 3.14 -3.74 -10.67
N VAL A 62 2.55 -4.20 -11.77
CA VAL A 62 3.20 -4.24 -13.07
C VAL A 62 3.20 -2.83 -13.66
N ILE A 63 4.35 -2.39 -14.13
CA ILE A 63 4.55 -1.11 -14.80
C ILE A 63 5.31 -1.35 -16.10
N ASN A 64 5.04 -0.54 -17.12
CA ASN A 64 5.82 -0.53 -18.35
C ASN A 64 6.73 0.69 -18.35
N VAL A 65 8.03 0.47 -18.27
CA VAL A 65 9.03 1.53 -18.26
C VAL A 65 9.34 1.91 -19.70
N GLU A 66 8.53 2.83 -20.21
CA GLU A 66 8.77 3.58 -21.43
C GLU A 66 9.77 4.70 -21.11
N SER A 67 10.55 5.16 -22.09
CA SER A 67 11.78 5.95 -21.93
C SER A 67 11.79 7.23 -21.08
N ALA A 68 10.65 7.63 -20.51
CA ALA A 68 10.52 8.77 -19.62
C ALA A 68 10.55 8.34 -18.14
N ASP A 69 11.07 9.24 -17.30
CA ASP A 69 11.05 9.04 -15.85
C ASP A 69 9.61 8.95 -15.32
N GLN A 70 9.34 7.93 -14.52
CA GLN A 70 8.01 7.64 -13.99
C GLN A 70 7.95 7.95 -12.50
N LYS A 71 7.02 8.83 -12.11
CA LYS A 71 6.78 9.17 -10.71
C LYS A 71 5.70 8.27 -10.11
N TYR A 72 5.97 7.71 -8.95
CA TYR A 72 5.01 6.97 -8.15
C TYR A 72 4.97 7.52 -6.74
N LYS A 73 3.80 7.39 -6.13
CA LYS A 73 3.58 7.74 -4.74
C LYS A 73 3.01 6.55 -4.00
N ILE A 74 3.48 6.34 -2.79
CA ILE A 74 2.94 5.32 -1.92
C ILE A 74 1.82 5.95 -1.10
N THR A 75 0.61 5.43 -1.21
CA THR A 75 -0.57 5.95 -0.52
C THR A 75 -1.33 4.86 0.21
N LEU A 76 -2.21 5.24 1.14
CA LEU A 76 -3.18 4.31 1.69
C LEU A 76 -4.03 3.73 0.56
N HIS A 77 -4.32 2.43 0.62
CA HIS A 77 -5.20 1.79 -0.36
C HIS A 77 -6.66 2.19 -0.05
N TYR A 78 -7.09 3.37 -0.49
CA TYR A 78 -8.37 3.98 -0.06
C TYR A 78 -9.58 3.05 -0.22
N LYS A 79 -9.61 2.21 -1.26
CA LYS A 79 -10.66 1.20 -1.44
C LYS A 79 -10.68 0.15 -0.32
N ALA A 80 -9.50 -0.24 0.16
CA ALA A 80 -9.37 -1.21 1.25
C ALA A 80 -9.86 -0.59 2.56
N TRP A 81 -9.41 0.63 2.85
CA TRP A 81 -9.86 1.39 4.02
C TRP A 81 -11.37 1.69 4.01
N GLY A 82 -11.95 1.96 2.83
CA GLY A 82 -13.39 2.14 2.70
C GLY A 82 -14.18 0.88 3.04
N ILE A 83 -13.71 -0.29 2.60
CA ILE A 83 -14.32 -1.59 2.93
C ILE A 83 -14.20 -1.87 4.44
N THR A 84 -13.02 -1.66 5.02
CA THR A 84 -12.80 -1.78 6.46
C THR A 84 -13.77 -0.89 7.26
N ALA A 85 -13.91 0.38 6.88
CA ALA A 85 -14.81 1.31 7.56
C ALA A 85 -16.28 0.86 7.46
N PHE A 86 -16.70 0.36 6.29
CA PHE A 86 -18.03 -0.17 6.08
C PHE A 86 -18.31 -1.40 6.97
N LEU A 87 -17.36 -2.34 7.07
CA LEU A 87 -17.49 -3.52 7.93
C LEU A 87 -17.68 -3.14 9.41
N HIS A 88 -16.96 -2.12 9.89
CA HIS A 88 -17.15 -1.61 11.25
C HIS A 88 -18.51 -0.94 11.46
N LEU A 89 -19.06 -0.27 10.45
CA LEU A 89 -20.41 0.29 10.50
C LEU A 89 -21.45 -0.84 10.63
N VAL A 90 -21.33 -1.88 9.80
CA VAL A 90 -22.19 -3.07 9.89
C VAL A 90 -22.08 -3.73 11.27
N MET A 91 -20.86 -3.85 11.81
CA MET A 91 -20.63 -4.35 13.17
C MET A 91 -21.42 -3.56 14.23
N MET A 92 -21.34 -2.23 14.20
CA MET A 92 -22.06 -1.39 15.16
C MET A 92 -23.57 -1.58 15.08
N VAL A 93 -24.12 -1.67 13.86
CA VAL A 93 -25.55 -1.95 13.64
C VAL A 93 -25.92 -3.34 14.17
N LEU A 94 -25.09 -4.35 13.93
CA LEU A 94 -25.32 -5.72 14.41
C LEU A 94 -25.35 -5.82 15.95
N ILE A 95 -24.48 -5.07 16.62
CA ILE A 95 -24.45 -5.01 18.10
C ILE A 95 -25.66 -4.26 18.62
N ALA A 96 -25.97 -3.09 18.05
CA ALA A 96 -27.04 -2.22 18.55
C ALA A 96 -28.45 -2.79 18.30
N VAL A 97 -28.72 -3.28 17.08
CA VAL A 97 -30.08 -3.71 16.67
C VAL A 97 -30.39 -5.11 17.17
N PHE A 98 -29.46 -6.05 17.00
CA PHE A 98 -29.70 -7.45 17.36
C PHE A 98 -29.30 -7.78 18.80
N LYS A 99 -28.81 -6.79 19.56
CA LYS A 99 -28.25 -6.97 20.92
C LYS A 99 -27.27 -8.14 20.98
N SER A 100 -26.51 -8.33 19.91
CA SER A 100 -25.56 -9.43 19.80
C SER A 100 -24.46 -9.26 20.83
N ASN A 101 -23.92 -10.38 21.34
CA ASN A 101 -22.79 -10.31 22.25
C ASN A 101 -21.60 -9.69 21.50
N PRO A 102 -21.06 -8.54 21.96
CA PRO A 102 -20.01 -7.82 21.25
C PRO A 102 -18.81 -8.70 20.90
N LEU A 103 -18.43 -9.65 21.76
CA LEU A 103 -17.29 -10.53 21.50
C LEU A 103 -17.51 -11.44 20.29
N PHE A 104 -18.72 -11.99 20.14
CA PHE A 104 -19.04 -12.90 19.02
C PHE A 104 -19.25 -12.17 17.70
N THR A 105 -19.53 -10.87 17.72
CA THR A 105 -19.69 -10.04 16.51
C THR A 105 -18.37 -9.37 16.09
N VAL A 106 -17.57 -8.91 17.04
CA VAL A 106 -16.28 -8.24 16.77
C VAL A 106 -15.25 -9.21 16.23
N PHE A 107 -15.08 -10.37 16.87
CA PHE A 107 -14.03 -11.33 16.51
C PHE A 107 -14.05 -11.78 15.04
N PRO A 108 -15.19 -12.20 14.44
CA PRO A 108 -15.22 -12.58 13.03
C PRO A 108 -14.95 -11.40 12.10
N ILE A 109 -15.42 -10.18 12.43
CA ILE A 109 -15.22 -9.00 11.58
C ILE A 109 -13.75 -8.59 11.56
N VAL A 110 -13.10 -8.53 12.73
CA VAL A 110 -11.66 -8.25 12.84
C VAL A 110 -10.84 -9.33 12.13
N THR A 111 -11.25 -10.60 12.21
CA THR A 111 -10.58 -11.69 11.48
C THR A 111 -10.70 -11.51 9.97
N ILE A 112 -11.89 -11.18 9.47
CA ILE A 112 -12.12 -10.92 8.04
C ILE A 112 -11.29 -9.73 7.56
N GLU A 113 -11.26 -8.65 8.33
CA GLU A 113 -10.46 -7.46 8.04
C GLU A 113 -8.97 -7.80 7.98
N PHE A 114 -8.46 -8.55 8.95
CA PHE A 114 -7.05 -8.95 8.99
C PHE A 114 -6.68 -9.76 7.74
N LEU A 115 -7.50 -10.75 7.36
CA LEU A 115 -7.31 -11.53 6.14
C LEU A 115 -7.38 -10.64 4.89
N PHE A 116 -8.37 -9.75 4.81
CA PHE A 116 -8.55 -8.84 3.69
C PHE A 116 -7.33 -7.94 3.47
N LEU A 117 -6.79 -7.35 4.55
CA LEU A 117 -5.60 -6.50 4.49
C LEU A 117 -4.33 -7.28 4.13
N ILE A 118 -4.22 -8.56 4.48
CA ILE A 118 -3.09 -9.42 4.05
C ILE A 118 -3.08 -9.62 2.54
N PHE A 119 -4.26 -9.76 1.91
CA PHE A 119 -4.35 -10.01 0.47
C PHE A 119 -4.22 -8.73 -0.36
N ILE A 120 -4.91 -7.67 0.05
CA ILE A 120 -4.98 -6.41 -0.72
C ILE A 120 -3.88 -5.43 -0.33
N GLY A 121 -3.33 -5.54 0.88
CA GLY A 121 -2.37 -4.58 1.42
C GLY A 121 -3.04 -3.31 1.93
N ALA A 122 -2.49 -2.76 3.01
CA ALA A 122 -2.95 -1.49 3.58
C ALA A 122 -2.56 -0.27 2.71
N PHE A 123 -1.60 -0.47 1.82
CA PHE A 123 -0.98 0.56 0.98
C PHE A 123 -1.00 0.16 -0.50
N GLU A 124 -1.01 1.16 -1.37
CA GLU A 124 -0.90 1.01 -2.82
C GLU A 124 0.23 1.87 -3.37
N ILE A 125 0.90 1.37 -4.42
CA ILE A 125 1.82 2.17 -5.23
C ILE A 125 0.99 2.78 -6.36
N ARG A 126 0.84 4.10 -6.38
CA ARG A 126 0.05 4.82 -7.39
C ARG A 126 0.97 5.62 -8.30
N GLN A 127 0.73 5.57 -9.61
CA GLN A 127 1.50 6.38 -10.55
C GLN A 127 0.98 7.82 -10.47
N VAL A 128 1.88 8.78 -10.32
CA VAL A 128 1.58 10.20 -10.42
C VAL A 128 1.79 10.56 -11.88
N LYS A 129 0.71 10.55 -12.66
CA LYS A 129 0.75 11.09 -14.02
C LYS A 129 1.14 12.56 -13.90
N ARG A 130 2.11 13.01 -14.69
CA ARG A 130 2.41 14.43 -14.85
C ARG A 130 1.09 15.10 -15.23
N LYS A 131 0.67 16.15 -14.52
CA LYS A 131 -0.32 17.06 -15.09
C LYS A 131 0.39 17.65 -16.29
N ASP A 132 -0.03 17.25 -17.48
CA ASP A 132 0.32 17.99 -18.68
C ASP A 132 -0.19 19.41 -18.44
N SER A 133 0.76 20.35 -18.38
CA SER A 133 0.50 21.76 -18.13
C SER A 133 -0.14 22.41 -19.36
#